data_AF-A0A2T2Z5A0-F1
#
_entry.id   AF-A0A2T2Z5A0-F1
#
_cell.length_a   1.000
_cell.length_b   1.000
_cell.length_c   1.000
_cell.angle_alpha   90.00
_cell.angle_beta   90.00
_cell.angle_gamma   90.00
#
_symmetry.space_group_name_H-M   'P 1'
#
loop_
_entity.id
_entity.type
_entity.pdbx_description
1 polymer ?
#
loop_
_entity_poly.entity_id
_entity_poly.type
_entity_poly.pdbx_seq_one_letter_code
_entity_poly.pdbx_strand_id
1 'polypeptide(L)'
;MPTPARYRPEVTSWFTSTRTNNGNQCVEVRFDGDAVLIRDSKYRRDPANSPALEPVISVGAPAWMAFLGTVVHGGSEGDLHVRPAADGAAVLVHGTTQLSFTPGEWQAFLAGARDGEFDRIPAATAAQG
;
A
#
# COMPACT_ATOMS: atom_id res chain seq x y z
N MET A 1 10.79 -23.07 4.69
CA MET A 1 11.65 -21.87 4.72
C MET A 1 11.43 -21.13 3.40
N PRO A 2 10.90 -19.90 3.36
CA PRO A 2 10.76 -19.19 2.10
C PRO A 2 12.13 -18.61 1.70
N THR A 3 12.60 -18.95 0.52
CA THR A 3 13.90 -18.57 -0.04
C THR A 3 13.94 -17.06 -0.36
N PRO A 4 15.03 -16.33 -0.01
CA PRO A 4 15.16 -14.88 -0.25
C PRO A 4 15.38 -14.47 -1.73
N ALA A 5 15.22 -15.38 -2.70
CA ALA A 5 15.60 -15.17 -4.10
C ALA A 5 14.57 -14.41 -4.97
N ARG A 6 13.51 -13.82 -4.39
CA ARG A 6 12.53 -13.00 -5.13
C ARG A 6 12.73 -11.48 -4.99
N TYR A 7 13.69 -11.04 -4.19
CA TYR A 7 13.89 -9.62 -3.93
C TYR A 7 14.95 -9.05 -4.87
N ARG A 8 14.54 -8.57 -6.05
CA ARG A 8 15.35 -7.60 -6.80
C ARG A 8 14.91 -6.20 -6.35
N PRO A 9 15.84 -5.30 -5.98
CA PRO A 9 15.54 -3.91 -5.65
C PRO A 9 15.24 -3.14 -6.94
N GLU A 10 14.19 -3.52 -7.66
CA GLU A 10 13.72 -2.84 -8.85
C GLU A 10 12.81 -1.69 -8.43
N VAL A 11 13.20 -0.47 -8.76
CA VAL A 11 12.35 0.71 -8.59
C VAL A 11 11.16 0.55 -9.52
N THR A 12 9.95 0.49 -8.97
CA THR A 12 8.72 0.45 -9.78
C THR A 12 8.21 1.86 -10.04
N SER A 13 7.38 2.02 -11.07
CA SER A 13 6.44 3.15 -11.09
C SER A 13 5.40 2.97 -9.98
N TRP A 14 4.69 4.04 -9.61
CA TRP A 14 3.51 3.94 -8.75
C TRP A 14 2.48 3.02 -9.40
N PHE A 15 1.96 2.06 -8.65
CA PHE A 15 0.92 1.14 -9.11
C PHE A 15 -0.17 0.95 -8.05
N THR A 16 -1.34 0.51 -8.49
CA THR A 16 -2.51 0.21 -7.65
C THR A 16 -2.94 -1.24 -7.83
N SER A 17 -3.77 -1.76 -6.92
CA SER A 17 -4.44 -3.06 -7.11
C SER A 17 -5.34 -3.06 -8.35
N THR A 18 -5.57 -4.21 -9.00
CA THR A 18 -6.47 -4.31 -10.17
C THR A 18 -7.95 -4.24 -9.80
N ARG A 19 -8.30 -4.41 -8.51
CA ARG A 19 -9.68 -4.28 -7.99
C ARG A 19 -10.21 -2.85 -7.90
N THR A 20 -9.50 -1.86 -8.43
CA THR A 20 -9.91 -0.45 -8.44
C THR A 20 -11.02 -0.19 -9.46
N ASN A 21 -12.18 -0.83 -9.30
CA ASN A 21 -13.29 -0.74 -10.27
C ASN A 21 -14.56 -0.06 -9.73
N ASN A 22 -14.55 0.55 -8.54
CA ASN A 22 -15.71 1.30 -8.02
C ASN A 22 -15.36 2.74 -7.64
N GLY A 23 -14.69 3.44 -8.57
CA GLY A 23 -14.86 4.88 -8.72
C GLY A 23 -14.10 5.81 -7.79
N ASN A 24 -13.67 5.41 -6.58
CA ASN A 24 -13.17 6.43 -5.65
C ASN A 24 -11.73 6.33 -5.16
N GLN A 25 -11.12 5.20 -4.79
CA GLN A 25 -9.90 5.34 -3.98
C GLN A 25 -8.95 4.14 -4.06
N CYS A 26 -7.66 4.43 -4.30
CA CYS A 26 -6.64 3.44 -4.56
C CYS A 26 -5.39 3.81 -3.75
N VAL A 27 -5.00 2.93 -2.81
CA VAL A 27 -3.65 2.93 -2.24
C VAL A 27 -2.67 2.76 -3.38
N GLU A 28 -1.78 3.73 -3.56
CA GLU A 28 -0.70 3.66 -4.53
C GLU A 28 0.57 3.22 -3.81
N VAL A 29 1.22 2.21 -4.39
CA VAL A 29 2.47 1.66 -3.86
C VAL A 29 3.57 1.81 -4.91
N ARG A 30 4.77 2.11 -4.44
CA ARG A 30 5.98 2.15 -5.26
C ARG A 30 7.13 1.50 -4.51
N PHE A 31 7.81 0.55 -5.14
CA PHE A 31 9.09 0.06 -4.63
C PHE A 31 10.19 1.01 -5.10
N ASP A 32 11.08 1.39 -4.18
CA ASP A 32 12.24 2.25 -4.40
C ASP A 32 13.45 1.59 -3.73
N GLY A 33 14.02 0.61 -4.43
CA GLY A 33 15.06 -0.25 -3.87
C GLY A 33 14.52 -1.13 -2.74
N ASP A 34 15.09 -1.00 -1.54
CA ASP A 34 14.63 -1.69 -0.32
C ASP A 34 13.46 -0.98 0.38
N ALA A 35 13.06 0.19 -0.10
CA ALA A 35 11.94 0.95 0.44
C ALA A 35 10.66 0.70 -0.34
N VAL A 36 9.54 0.77 0.36
CA VAL A 36 8.18 0.78 -0.17
C VAL A 36 7.56 2.11 0.23
N LEU A 37 7.13 2.85 -0.79
CA LEU A 37 6.44 4.11 -0.64
C LEU A 37 4.95 3.87 -0.83
N ILE A 38 4.15 4.35 0.11
CA ILE A 38 2.71 4.23 0.11
C ILE A 38 2.11 5.63 0.17
N ARG A 39 1.14 5.90 -0.69
CA ARG A 39 0.38 7.14 -0.68
C ARG A 39 -1.08 6.91 -1.03
N ASP A 40 -1.86 7.94 -0.86
CA ASP A 40 -3.28 7.94 -1.20
C ASP A 40 -3.55 8.87 -2.39
N SER A 41 -4.01 8.28 -3.50
CA SER A 41 -4.30 8.99 -4.74
C SER A 41 -5.34 10.11 -4.62
N LYS A 42 -6.14 10.15 -3.55
CA LYS A 42 -7.14 11.22 -3.33
C LYS A 42 -6.54 12.59 -3.09
N TYR A 43 -5.31 12.67 -2.58
CA TYR A 43 -4.61 13.94 -2.40
C TYR A 43 -4.33 14.64 -3.72
N ARG A 44 -4.33 13.90 -4.83
CA ARG A 44 -4.15 14.41 -6.19
C ARG A 44 -5.46 14.57 -6.95
N ARG A 45 -6.49 13.81 -6.58
CA ARG A 45 -7.80 13.84 -7.26
C ARG A 45 -8.72 14.93 -6.71
N ASP A 46 -8.73 15.11 -5.39
CA ASP A 46 -9.62 16.06 -4.73
C ASP A 46 -8.99 17.46 -4.75
N PRO A 47 -9.61 18.46 -5.41
CA PRO A 47 -9.12 19.84 -5.43
C PRO A 47 -9.07 20.50 -4.05
N ALA A 48 -9.80 19.97 -3.07
CA ALA A 48 -9.75 20.44 -1.69
C ALA A 48 -8.46 20.00 -0.98
N ASN A 49 -7.78 18.96 -1.49
CA ASN A 49 -6.48 18.54 -0.99
C ASN A 49 -5.35 19.33 -1.66
N SER A 50 -4.30 19.62 -0.90
CA SER A 50 -3.08 20.21 -1.44
C SER A 50 -2.12 19.09 -1.85
N PRO A 51 -1.79 18.92 -3.15
CA PRO A 51 -0.86 17.87 -3.59
C PRO A 51 0.55 18.04 -2.99
N ALA A 52 0.94 19.27 -2.65
CA ALA A 52 2.21 19.57 -1.98
C ALA A 52 2.27 19.04 -0.53
N LEU A 53 1.12 18.70 0.06
CA LEU A 53 1.01 18.12 1.40
C LEU A 53 0.66 16.63 1.34
N GLU A 54 0.74 16.00 0.15
CA GLU A 54 0.48 14.56 0.00
C GLU A 54 1.38 13.76 0.96
N PRO A 55 0.80 13.11 1.98
CA PRO A 55 1.56 12.26 2.87
C PRO A 55 2.03 11.02 2.10
N VAL A 56 3.33 10.74 2.17
CA VAL A 56 3.93 9.50 1.66
C VAL A 56 4.54 8.75 2.83
N ILE A 57 4.01 7.57 3.11
CA ILE A 57 4.60 6.62 4.07
C ILE A 57 5.76 5.92 3.36
N SER A 58 6.91 5.82 4.03
CA SER A 58 8.08 5.10 3.53
C SER A 58 8.49 4.04 4.55
N VAL A 59 8.52 2.78 4.13
CA VAL A 59 8.85 1.63 4.99
C VAL A 59 9.84 0.73 4.29
N GLY A 60 10.61 -0.07 5.04
CA GLY A 60 11.40 -1.14 4.43
C GLY A 60 10.49 -2.22 3.85
N ALA A 61 10.86 -2.83 2.73
CA ALA A 61 10.04 -3.87 2.13
C ALA A 61 9.83 -5.13 2.99
N PRO A 62 10.78 -5.59 3.81
CA PRO A 62 10.50 -6.65 4.78
C PRO A 62 9.38 -6.25 5.75
N ALA A 63 9.35 -4.98 6.18
CA ALA A 63 8.29 -4.47 7.06
C ALA A 63 6.95 -4.36 6.31
N TRP A 64 6.96 -3.95 5.04
CA TRP A 64 5.77 -3.97 4.18
C TRP A 64 5.18 -5.37 4.02
N MET A 65 6.00 -6.38 3.73
CA MET A 65 5.55 -7.76 3.56
C MET A 65 5.01 -8.35 4.88
N ALA A 66 5.66 -8.07 6.00
CA ALA A 66 5.18 -8.46 7.33
C ALA A 66 3.85 -7.78 7.67
N PHE A 67 3.72 -6.50 7.34
CA PHE A 67 2.49 -5.73 7.50
C PHE A 67 1.35 -6.34 6.68
N LEU A 68 1.56 -6.62 5.39
CA LEU A 68 0.55 -7.24 4.53
C LEU A 68 0.07 -8.59 5.08
N GLY A 69 1.00 -9.44 5.53
CA GLY A 69 0.65 -10.73 6.16
C GLY A 69 -0.17 -10.56 7.44
N THR A 70 0.14 -9.56 8.25
CA THR A 70 -0.54 -9.32 9.53
C THR A 70 -1.92 -8.71 9.34
N VAL A 71 -2.02 -7.72 8.45
CA VAL A 71 -3.22 -6.89 8.27
C VAL A 71 -4.38 -7.64 7.62
N VAL A 72 -4.09 -8.58 6.71
CA VAL A 72 -5.13 -9.42 6.08
C VAL A 72 -5.82 -10.37 7.07
N HIS A 73 -5.15 -10.68 8.18
CA HIS A 73 -5.66 -11.47 9.30
C HIS A 73 -6.29 -10.60 10.40
N GLY A 74 -6.37 -9.28 10.22
CA GLY A 74 -6.93 -8.34 11.19
C GLY A 74 -5.97 -7.95 12.32
N GLY A 75 -4.70 -8.35 12.22
CA GLY A 75 -3.65 -7.87 13.12
C GLY A 75 -3.11 -6.51 12.67
N SER A 76 -2.33 -5.89 13.54
CA SER A 76 -1.59 -4.68 13.22
C SER A 76 -0.42 -4.53 14.18
N GLU A 77 0.78 -4.93 13.75
CA GLU A 77 1.98 -4.94 14.57
C GLU A 77 3.16 -4.30 13.85
N GLY A 78 4.01 -3.60 14.60
CA GLY A 78 5.21 -2.95 14.08
C GLY A 78 5.06 -1.43 13.90
N ASP A 79 6.08 -0.82 13.30
CA ASP A 79 6.15 0.63 13.10
C ASP A 79 5.10 1.10 12.08
N LEU A 80 4.88 0.30 11.03
CA LEU A 80 3.74 0.44 10.12
C LEU A 80 2.54 -0.31 10.69
N HIS A 81 1.51 0.43 11.09
CA HIS A 81 0.35 -0.15 11.76
C HIS A 81 -0.93 0.59 11.36
N VAL A 82 -2.06 -0.08 11.56
CA VAL A 82 -3.40 0.46 11.30
C VAL A 82 -4.05 0.81 12.63
N ARG A 83 -4.47 2.06 12.74
CA ARG A 83 -5.37 2.50 13.81
C ARG A 83 -6.81 2.47 13.29
N PRO A 84 -7.70 1.65 13.88
CA PRO A 84 -9.10 1.67 13.51
C PRO A 84 -9.75 2.98 13.99
N ALA A 85 -10.65 3.54 13.17
CA ALA A 85 -11.52 4.65 13.53
C ALA A 85 -12.92 4.13 13.89
N ALA A 86 -13.67 4.93 14.65
CA ALA A 86 -14.96 4.53 15.23
C ALA A 86 -16.07 4.21 14.20
N ASP A 87 -15.91 4.70 12.97
CA ASP A 87 -16.83 4.54 11.84
C ASP A 87 -16.44 3.38 10.89
N GLY A 88 -15.42 2.60 11.25
CA GLY A 88 -14.88 1.55 10.40
C GLY A 88 -13.89 2.07 9.35
N ALA A 89 -13.55 3.37 9.37
CA ALA A 89 -12.40 3.88 8.65
C ALA A 89 -11.10 3.33 9.27
N ALA A 90 -10.04 3.32 8.49
CA ALA A 90 -8.73 2.86 8.90
C ALA A 90 -7.71 3.96 8.69
N VAL A 91 -6.85 4.21 9.68
CA VAL A 91 -5.73 5.13 9.51
C VAL A 91 -4.45 4.30 9.50
N LEU A 92 -3.76 4.26 8.38
CA LEU A 92 -2.41 3.71 8.30
C LEU A 92 -1.42 4.73 8.86
N VAL A 93 -0.64 4.31 9.84
CA VAL A 93 0.27 5.16 10.60
C VAL A 93 1.69 4.61 10.48
N HIS A 94 2.64 5.51 10.25
CA HIS A 94 4.07 5.22 10.31
C HIS A 94 4.83 6.45 10.78
N GLY A 95 5.44 6.38 11.96
CA GLY A 95 6.03 7.56 12.62
C GLY A 95 5.01 8.70 12.76
N THR A 96 5.28 9.83 12.11
CA THR A 96 4.39 11.02 12.10
C THR A 96 3.44 11.06 10.89
N THR A 97 3.64 10.19 9.90
CA THR A 97 2.85 10.18 8.67
C THR A 97 1.61 9.32 8.84
N GLN A 98 0.46 9.82 8.39
CA GLN A 98 -0.83 9.14 8.51
C GLN A 98 -1.59 9.19 7.18
N LEU A 99 -2.14 8.06 6.76
CA LEU A 99 -3.06 7.93 5.63
C LEU A 99 -4.41 7.44 6.16
N SER A 100 -5.42 8.29 6.12
CA SER A 100 -6.79 7.90 6.51
C SER A 100 -7.49 7.23 5.33
N PHE A 101 -8.27 6.19 5.55
CA PHE A 101 -9.03 5.47 4.54
C PHE A 101 -10.46 5.29 5.02
N THR A 102 -11.44 5.57 4.17
CA THR A 102 -12.84 5.23 4.35
C THR A 102 -13.01 3.71 4.53
N PRO A 103 -14.14 3.26 5.10
CA PRO A 103 -14.40 1.83 5.23
C PRO A 103 -14.33 1.08 3.88
N GLY A 104 -14.84 1.69 2.81
CA GLY A 104 -14.83 1.11 1.46
C GLY A 104 -13.43 0.96 0.88
N GLU A 105 -12.58 1.99 1.05
CA GLU A 105 -11.15 1.92 0.71
C GLU A 105 -10.44 0.79 1.42
N TRP A 106 -10.66 0.72 2.74
CA TRP A 106 -9.96 -0.23 3.57
C TRP A 106 -10.30 -1.67 3.18
N GLN A 107 -11.58 -1.96 2.91
CA GLN A 107 -11.99 -3.27 2.43
C GLN A 107 -11.40 -3.61 1.05
N ALA A 108 -11.30 -2.64 0.15
CA ALA A 108 -10.69 -2.85 -1.16
C ALA A 108 -9.18 -3.13 -1.05
N PHE A 109 -8.47 -2.39 -0.17
CA PHE A 109 -7.06 -2.63 0.13
C PHE A 109 -6.85 -4.05 0.69
N LEU A 110 -7.63 -4.44 1.70
CA LEU A 110 -7.54 -5.79 2.28
C LEU A 110 -7.81 -6.89 1.25
N ALA A 111 -8.75 -6.68 0.32
CA ALA A 111 -9.01 -7.61 -0.77
C ALA A 111 -7.80 -7.74 -1.72
N GLY A 112 -7.23 -6.61 -2.16
CA GLY A 112 -6.04 -6.62 -3.02
C GLY A 112 -4.79 -7.19 -2.34
N ALA A 113 -4.63 -6.96 -1.04
CA ALA A 113 -3.56 -7.56 -0.23
C ALA A 113 -3.73 -9.09 -0.13
N ARG A 114 -4.96 -9.58 0.03
CA ARG A 114 -5.25 -11.03 0.01
C ARG A 114 -5.00 -11.68 -1.35
N ASP A 115 -5.25 -10.97 -2.43
CA ASP A 115 -4.94 -11.41 -3.80
C ASP A 115 -3.43 -11.29 -4.15
N GLY A 116 -2.60 -10.84 -3.20
CA GLY A 116 -1.16 -10.67 -3.37
C GLY A 116 -0.78 -9.58 -4.36
N GLU A 117 -1.66 -8.61 -4.62
CA GLU A 117 -1.44 -7.56 -5.62
C GLU A 117 -0.37 -6.55 -5.19
N PHE A 118 -0.22 -6.35 -3.88
CA PHE A 118 0.76 -5.46 -3.28
C PHE A 118 2.11 -6.13 -2.98
N ASP A 119 2.18 -7.44 -3.23
CA ASP A 119 3.33 -8.33 -3.05
C ASP A 119 4.12 -8.46 -4.36
N ARG A 120 3.56 -7.97 -5.47
CA ARG A 120 4.13 -8.07 -6.81
C ARG A 120 5.32 -7.11 -6.92
N ILE A 121 6.51 -7.60 -6.60
CA ILE A 121 7.67 -7.26 -7.44
C ILE A 121 7.30 -7.74 -8.84
N PRO A 122 7.37 -6.92 -9.89
CA PRO A 122 7.17 -7.41 -11.24
C PRO A 122 8.19 -8.54 -11.45
N ALA A 123 7.73 -9.78 -11.48
CA ALA A 123 8.54 -10.83 -12.06
C ALA A 123 8.77 -10.38 -13.51
N ALA A 124 10.00 -10.01 -13.85
CA ALA A 124 10.38 -9.64 -15.19
C ALA A 124 9.85 -10.69 -16.19
N THR A 125 8.78 -10.35 -16.92
CA THR A 125 8.43 -10.83 -18.27
C THR A 125 7.04 -10.33 -18.66
N ALA A 126 7.02 -9.34 -19.56
CA ALA A 126 6.43 -9.57 -20.88
C ALA A 126 7.20 -8.69 -21.88
N ALA A 127 8.26 -9.27 -22.46
CA ALA A 127 8.59 -8.93 -23.83
C ALA A 127 7.31 -9.11 -24.67
N GLN A 128 6.91 -8.05 -25.37
CA GLN A 128 6.01 -8.16 -26.51
C GLN A 128 6.90 -7.78 -27.69
N GLY A 129 7.17 -8.78 -28.53
CA GLY A 129 7.94 -8.63 -29.77
C GLY A 129 7.17 -7.90 -30.86
#